data_AF-A0A7S1B003-F1
#
_entry.id   AF-A0A7S1B003-F1
#
_cell.length_a   1.000
_cell.length_b   1.000
_cell.length_c   1.000
_cell.angle_alpha   90.00
_cell.angle_beta   90.00
_cell.angle_gamma   90.00
#
_symmetry.space_group_name_H-M   'P 1'
#
loop_
_entity.id
_entity.type
_entity.pdbx_description
1 polymer ?
#
loop_
_entity_poly.entity_id
_entity_poly.type
_entity_poly.pdbx_seq_one_letter_code
_entity_poly.pdbx_strand_id
1 'polypeptide(L)'
;ANHAEGDGQESLDGQQAGMLVRLRGPATEGFEHVRIQALRWDASSERWLVRVQDTGADHLLRTDNLVESDESRRAGQLAVIRGLDAFELLNGFTVVVVRWEVAWRKWRVMRCSRVAD
;
A
#
# COMPACT_ATOMS: atom_id res chain seq x y z
N ALA A 1 -0.76 15.38 33.38
CA ALA A 1 -1.93 14.76 32.74
C ALA A 1 -1.45 14.07 31.47
N ASN A 2 -1.28 12.74 31.53
CA ASN A 2 -0.90 11.93 30.37
C ASN A 2 -2.20 11.45 29.72
N HIS A 3 -2.52 11.97 28.53
CA HIS A 3 -3.60 11.44 27.70
C HIS A 3 -3.39 11.87 26.25
N ALA A 4 -3.22 10.89 25.38
CA ALA A 4 -3.37 10.89 23.92
C ALA A 4 -2.73 9.56 23.45
N GLU A 5 -3.41 8.45 23.77
CA GLU A 5 -4.16 7.71 22.76
C GLU A 5 -3.20 7.01 21.79
N GLY A 6 -2.95 5.73 22.10
CA GLY A 6 -2.33 4.82 21.17
C GLY A 6 -3.25 4.70 19.97
N ASP A 7 -2.84 5.34 18.88
CA ASP A 7 -3.41 5.17 17.55
C ASP A 7 -3.27 3.69 17.20
N GLY A 8 -4.36 2.95 17.42
CA GLY A 8 -4.47 1.55 17.06
C GLY A 8 -4.32 1.50 15.55
N GLN A 9 -3.12 1.18 15.09
CA GLN A 9 -2.81 1.04 13.67
C GLN A 9 -3.56 -0.21 13.17
N GLU A 10 -4.83 -0.03 12.80
CA GLU A 10 -5.70 -1.08 12.30
C GLU A 10 -5.10 -1.59 10.99
N SER A 11 -4.45 -2.75 11.05
CA SER A 11 -3.83 -3.44 9.92
C SER A 11 -4.71 -4.63 9.56
N LEU A 12 -5.40 -4.56 8.43
CA LEU A 12 -6.22 -5.65 7.91
C LEU A 12 -5.68 -6.05 6.54
N ASP A 13 -5.31 -7.34 6.39
CA ASP A 13 -4.88 -7.95 5.13
C ASP A 13 -3.82 -7.13 4.34
N GLY A 14 -2.80 -6.63 5.07
CA GLY A 14 -1.72 -5.83 4.48
C GLY A 14 -2.08 -4.36 4.20
N GLN A 15 -3.33 -3.95 4.38
CA GLN A 15 -3.75 -2.54 4.33
C GLN A 15 -3.70 -1.89 5.71
N GLN A 16 -3.15 -0.68 5.76
CA GLN A 16 -3.05 0.15 6.96
C GLN A 16 -3.60 1.55 6.72
N ALA A 17 -4.09 2.18 7.79
CA ALA A 17 -4.40 3.60 7.80
C ALA A 17 -3.21 4.44 7.30
N GLY A 18 -3.50 5.42 6.45
CA GLY A 18 -2.52 6.29 5.80
C GLY A 18 -1.83 5.70 4.57
N MET A 19 -2.10 4.44 4.20
CA MET A 19 -1.51 3.80 3.03
C MET A 19 -2.15 4.31 1.73
N LEU A 20 -1.33 4.47 0.69
CA LEU A 20 -1.86 4.69 -0.65
C LEU A 20 -2.44 3.38 -1.18
N VAL A 21 -3.56 3.46 -1.84
CA VAL A 21 -4.23 2.31 -2.43
C VAL A 21 -4.70 2.70 -3.82
N ARG A 22 -4.84 1.71 -4.69
CA ARG A 22 -5.46 1.84 -6.00
C ARG A 22 -6.70 0.97 -6.02
N LEU A 23 -7.67 1.34 -6.85
CA LEU A 23 -8.84 0.51 -7.01
C LEU A 23 -8.53 -0.74 -7.82
N ARG A 24 -9.17 -1.86 -7.46
CA ARG A 24 -9.20 -3.11 -8.23
C ARG A 24 -10.63 -3.42 -8.67
N GLY A 25 -10.81 -3.91 -9.89
CA GLY A 25 -12.06 -4.52 -10.34
C GLY A 25 -12.79 -3.74 -11.44
N PRO A 26 -13.98 -4.20 -11.87
CA PRO A 26 -14.71 -3.59 -12.99
C PRO A 26 -15.22 -2.17 -12.70
N ALA A 27 -15.24 -1.74 -11.44
CA ALA A 27 -15.63 -0.39 -11.03
C ALA A 27 -14.52 0.67 -11.22
N THR A 28 -13.39 0.30 -11.86
CA THR A 28 -12.22 1.18 -12.00
C THR A 28 -12.10 1.86 -13.36
N GLU A 29 -13.04 1.64 -14.29
CA GLU A 29 -13.10 2.41 -15.54
C GLU A 29 -13.21 3.91 -15.21
N GLY A 30 -12.16 4.66 -15.54
CA GLY A 30 -12.03 6.09 -15.22
C GLY A 30 -11.21 6.44 -13.97
N PHE A 31 -10.81 5.46 -13.15
CA PHE A 31 -10.06 5.67 -11.91
C PHE A 31 -8.61 5.15 -11.94
N GLU A 32 -8.10 4.72 -13.10
CA GLU A 32 -6.77 4.11 -13.26
C GLU A 32 -5.59 5.00 -12.81
N HIS A 33 -5.80 6.32 -12.78
CA HIS A 33 -4.83 7.32 -12.34
C HIS A 33 -5.20 8.00 -11.02
N VAL A 34 -6.27 7.55 -10.36
CA VAL A 34 -6.77 8.20 -9.15
C VAL A 34 -5.98 7.67 -7.95
N ARG A 35 -5.27 8.58 -7.28
CA ARG A 35 -4.58 8.29 -6.02
C ARG A 35 -5.58 8.29 -4.89
N ILE A 36 -5.61 7.19 -4.14
CA ILE A 36 -6.52 7.01 -3.02
C ILE A 36 -5.69 6.73 -1.78
N GLN A 37 -6.03 7.37 -0.67
CA GLN A 37 -5.43 7.11 0.63
C GLN A 37 -6.44 6.40 1.52
N ALA A 38 -6.09 5.22 2.03
CA ALA A 38 -6.86 4.58 3.08
C ALA A 38 -6.74 5.43 4.36
N LEU A 39 -7.85 5.86 4.93
CA LEU A 39 -7.85 6.65 6.16
C LEU A 39 -8.02 5.76 7.38
N ARG A 40 -9.12 5.00 7.45
CA ARG A 40 -9.43 4.10 8.56
C ARG A 40 -10.41 3.01 8.13
N TRP A 41 -10.49 1.94 8.91
CA TRP A 41 -11.53 0.93 8.72
C TRP A 41 -12.83 1.37 9.39
N ASP A 42 -13.94 1.24 8.68
CA ASP A 42 -15.29 1.41 9.23
C ASP A 42 -15.87 0.02 9.54
N ALA A 43 -15.81 -0.37 10.81
CA ALA A 43 -16.29 -1.67 11.26
C ALA A 43 -17.81 -1.85 11.08
N SER A 44 -18.58 -0.76 11.12
CA SER A 44 -20.04 -0.83 10.94
C SER A 44 -20.44 -1.19 9.51
N SER A 45 -19.65 -0.77 8.53
CA SER A 45 -19.91 -1.00 7.11
C SER A 45 -19.03 -2.10 6.51
N GLU A 46 -18.08 -2.62 7.29
CA GLU A 46 -17.01 -3.53 6.87
C GLU A 46 -16.27 -3.00 5.62
N ARG A 47 -15.90 -1.71 5.67
CA ARG A 47 -15.29 -0.99 4.53
C ARG A 47 -14.21 -0.04 5.01
N TRP A 48 -13.18 0.15 4.20
CA TRP A 48 -12.21 1.23 4.34
C TRP A 48 -12.84 2.56 3.97
N LEU A 49 -12.77 3.52 4.88
CA LEU A 49 -12.89 4.93 4.54
C LEU A 49 -11.62 5.34 3.82
N VAL A 50 -11.77 5.76 2.58
CA VAL A 50 -10.66 6.20 1.73
C VAL A 50 -10.90 7.63 1.27
N ARG A 51 -9.82 8.37 1.02
CA ARG A 51 -9.85 9.71 0.41
C ARG A 51 -9.22 9.68 -0.97
N VAL A 52 -9.95 10.16 -1.96
CA VAL A 52 -9.42 10.44 -3.29
C VAL A 52 -8.59 11.72 -3.20
N GLN A 53 -7.29 11.60 -3.47
CA GLN A 53 -6.34 12.73 -3.33
C GLN A 53 -6.58 13.82 -4.39
N ASP A 54 -7.10 13.46 -5.56
CA ASP A 54 -7.30 14.40 -6.66
C ASP A 54 -8.51 15.33 -6.42
N THR A 55 -9.62 14.75 -5.97
CA THR A 55 -10.88 15.47 -5.74
C THR A 55 -11.11 15.83 -4.27
N GLY A 56 -10.34 15.26 -3.34
CA GLY A 56 -10.57 15.36 -1.90
C GLY A 56 -11.81 14.59 -1.39
N ALA A 57 -12.48 13.84 -2.27
CA ALA A 57 -13.71 13.14 -1.93
C ALA A 57 -13.46 11.89 -1.09
N ASP A 58 -14.35 11.64 -0.13
CA ASP A 58 -14.29 10.47 0.74
C ASP A 58 -15.25 9.38 0.26
N HIS A 59 -14.77 8.13 0.24
CA HIS A 59 -15.55 6.97 -0.21
C HIS A 59 -15.36 5.77 0.74
N LEU A 60 -16.37 4.90 0.81
CA LEU A 60 -16.32 3.65 1.56
C LEU A 60 -16.13 2.47 0.61
N LEU A 61 -15.00 1.79 0.70
CA LEU A 61 -14.61 0.71 -0.20
C LEU A 61 -14.25 -0.57 0.54
N ARG A 62 -14.58 -1.72 -0.05
CA ARG A 62 -14.17 -3.02 0.48
C ARG A 62 -12.69 -3.26 0.19
N THR A 63 -12.03 -4.08 1.01
CA THR A 63 -10.65 -4.52 0.81
C THR A 63 -10.46 -5.16 -0.56
N ASP A 64 -11.41 -5.96 -1.06
CA ASP A 64 -11.35 -6.55 -2.41
C ASP A 64 -11.26 -5.53 -3.55
N ASN A 65 -11.76 -4.32 -3.32
CA ASN A 65 -11.72 -3.23 -4.29
C ASN A 65 -10.43 -2.41 -4.19
N LEU A 66 -9.51 -2.75 -3.28
CA LEU A 66 -8.30 -2.01 -2.99
C LEU A 66 -7.09 -2.89 -3.24
N VAL A 67 -6.06 -2.31 -3.86
CA VAL A 67 -4.72 -2.89 -3.96
C VAL A 67 -3.74 -1.89 -3.39
N GLU A 68 -2.69 -2.37 -2.74
CA GLU A 68 -1.57 -1.51 -2.38
C GLU A 68 -1.00 -0.86 -3.65
N SER A 69 -0.96 0.47 -3.67
CA SER A 69 -0.30 1.17 -4.77
C SER A 69 1.21 0.97 -4.62
N ASP A 70 1.96 0.76 -5.70
CA ASP A 70 3.42 0.76 -5.62
C ASP A 70 3.94 2.06 -4.97
N GLU A 71 3.28 3.20 -5.20
CA GLU A 71 3.64 4.50 -4.61
C GLU A 71 3.48 4.56 -3.08
N SER A 72 2.83 3.58 -2.46
CA SER A 72 2.64 3.51 -1.00
C SER A 72 3.91 3.13 -0.27
N ARG A 73 4.85 2.48 -0.97
CA ARG A 73 6.12 2.12 -0.38
C ARG A 73 6.85 3.38 0.01
N ARG A 74 7.33 3.45 1.24
CA ARG A 74 8.15 4.58 1.69
C ARG A 74 9.62 4.21 1.59
N ALA A 75 10.46 5.21 1.33
CA ALA A 75 11.90 5.06 1.56
C ALA A 75 12.14 4.61 3.01
N GLY A 76 12.93 3.55 3.20
CA GLY A 76 13.17 2.87 4.47
C GLY A 76 12.25 1.69 4.77
N GLN A 77 11.17 1.47 4.00
CA GLN A 77 10.25 0.37 4.24
C GLN A 77 10.84 -0.97 3.79
N LEU A 78 10.64 -2.02 4.59
CA LEU A 78 10.95 -3.39 4.17
C LEU A 78 9.87 -3.90 3.21
N ALA A 79 10.30 -4.49 2.11
CA ALA A 79 9.43 -5.12 1.12
C ALA A 79 9.98 -6.49 0.75
N VAL A 80 9.10 -7.43 0.43
CA VAL A 80 9.52 -8.75 -0.10
C VAL A 80 9.37 -8.72 -1.61
N ILE A 81 10.41 -9.12 -2.33
CA ILE A 81 10.34 -9.32 -3.77
C ILE A 81 9.50 -10.58 -4.04
N ARG A 82 8.47 -10.47 -4.87
CA ARG A 82 7.65 -11.59 -5.33
C ARG A 82 7.25 -11.36 -6.78
N GLY A 83 6.96 -12.44 -7.51
CA GLY A 83 6.41 -12.38 -8.87
C GLY A 83 7.37 -11.92 -9.96
N LEU A 84 8.69 -11.90 -9.71
CA LEU A 84 9.67 -11.71 -10.79
C LEU A 84 9.81 -13.02 -11.55
N ASP A 85 9.29 -13.05 -12.78
CA ASP A 85 9.39 -14.20 -13.69
C ASP A 85 10.80 -14.34 -14.27
N ALA A 86 11.35 -13.23 -14.79
CA ALA A 86 12.71 -13.19 -15.36
C ALA A 86 13.84 -13.35 -14.31
N PHE A 87 13.54 -13.20 -13.03
CA PHE A 87 14.52 -13.27 -11.93
C PHE A 87 13.93 -13.96 -10.71
N GLU A 88 13.43 -15.19 -10.89
CA GLU A 88 12.75 -15.96 -9.84
C GLU A 88 13.58 -16.12 -8.57
N LEU A 89 14.91 -16.17 -8.69
CA LEU A 89 15.85 -16.34 -7.57
C LEU A 89 15.84 -15.15 -6.59
N LEU A 90 15.28 -14.02 -7.00
CA LEU A 90 15.09 -12.85 -6.14
C LEU A 90 13.75 -12.89 -5.40
N ASN A 91 12.80 -13.75 -5.81
CA ASN A 91 11.56 -13.92 -5.09
C ASN A 91 11.84 -14.48 -3.68
N GLY A 92 11.16 -13.94 -2.67
CA GLY A 92 11.38 -14.26 -1.26
C GLY A 92 12.50 -13.47 -0.59
N PHE A 93 13.25 -12.62 -1.31
CA PHE A 93 14.20 -11.71 -0.67
C PHE A 93 13.48 -10.51 -0.06
N THR A 94 13.81 -10.22 1.20
CA THR A 94 13.46 -8.96 1.83
C THR A 94 14.45 -7.90 1.41
N VAL A 95 13.93 -6.74 1.01
CA VAL A 95 14.70 -5.60 0.56
C VAL A 95 14.23 -4.35 1.26
N VAL A 96 15.15 -3.41 1.46
CA VAL A 96 14.80 -2.08 1.95
C VAL A 96 14.53 -1.21 0.74
N VAL A 97 13.33 -0.65 0.68
CA VAL A 97 12.97 0.36 -0.32
C VAL A 97 13.82 1.60 -0.05
N VAL A 98 14.63 2.01 -1.02
CA VAL A 98 15.53 3.16 -0.84
C VAL A 98 14.86 4.44 -1.33
N ARG A 99 14.38 4.45 -2.58
CA ARG A 99 13.72 5.61 -3.19
C ARG A 99 13.04 5.23 -4.50
N TRP A 100 12.07 6.03 -4.93
CA TRP A 100 11.46 5.89 -6.25
C TRP A 100 12.38 6.47 -7.32
N GLU A 101 12.68 5.69 -8.36
CA GLU A 101 13.43 6.16 -9.52
C GLU A 101 12.45 6.51 -10.65
N VAL A 102 12.22 7.81 -10.84
CA VAL A 102 11.25 8.34 -11.82
C VAL A 102 11.57 7.89 -13.25
N ALA A 103 12.85 7.90 -13.62
CA ALA A 103 13.30 7.55 -14.97
C ALA A 103 12.90 6.13 -15.41
N TRP A 104 12.76 5.20 -14.45
CA TRP A 104 12.41 3.81 -14.71
C TRP A 104 11.06 3.41 -14.09
N ARG A 105 10.34 4.37 -13.51
CA ARG A 105 9.05 4.16 -12.80
C ARG A 105 9.09 2.92 -11.90
N LYS A 106 10.14 2.80 -11.10
CA LYS A 106 10.36 1.65 -10.21
C LYS A 106 11.03 2.06 -8.90
N TRP A 107 10.78 1.29 -7.85
CA TRP A 107 11.52 1.44 -6.59
C TRP A 107 12.95 0.93 -6.74
N ARG A 108 13.91 1.77 -6.38
CA ARG A 108 15.25 1.31 -6.07
C ARG A 108 15.20 0.66 -4.70
N VAL A 109 15.60 -0.60 -4.66
CA VAL A 109 15.65 -1.39 -3.43
C VAL A 109 17.10 -1.78 -3.14
N MET A 110 17.46 -1.80 -1.87
CA MET A 110 18.72 -2.33 -1.39
C MET A 110 18.46 -3.74 -0.87
N ARG A 111 19.22 -4.71 -1.37
CA ARG A 111 19.08 -6.10 -0.95
C ARG A 111 19.39 -6.19 0.54
N CYS A 112 18.40 -6.60 1.33
CA CYS A 112 18.62 -7.08 2.68
C CYS A 112 18.73 -8.62 2.62
N SER A 113 19.27 -9.23 3.67
CA SER A 113 19.52 -10.68 3.73
C SER A 113 18.27 -11.51 3.43
N ARG A 114 18.48 -12.73 2.93
CA ARG A 114 17.40 -13.72 2.74
C ARG A 114 16.75 -13.95 4.11
N VAL A 115 15.42 -13.84 4.18
CA VAL A 115 14.70 -14.28 5.38
C VAL A 115 14.93 -15.78 5.46
N ALA A 116 15.64 -16.22 6.50
CA ALA A 116 15.69 -17.63 6.83
C ALA A 116 14.29 -18.01 7.31
N ASP A 117 13.74 -19.05 6.68
CA ASP A 117 12.46 -19.69 7.02
C ASP A 117 12.40 -20.10 8.49
#